data_AF-A0A9D6WFI5-F1
#
_entry.id   AF-A0A9D6WFI5-F1
#
_cell.length_a   1.000
_cell.length_b   1.000
_cell.length_c   1.000
_cell.angle_alpha   90.00
_cell.angle_beta   90.00
_cell.angle_gamma   90.00
#
_symmetry.space_group_name_H-M   'P 1'
#
loop_
_entity.id
_entity.type
_entity.pdbx_description
1 polymer ?
#
loop_
_entity_poly.entity_id
_entity_poly.type
_entity_poly.pdbx_seq_one_letter_code
_entity_poly.pdbx_strand_id
1 'polypeptide(L)'
;MGAADRGRFPGLERLSELLAAAPPLAVHYTVDATDDGERMLEPDAALRAFEAAWHEVFAQSVSRAADVRSWDDELGEEPDFQDGLALLARRPLGWQSFEVLHGLVAAVSSLPLLDGGAALAVPILERAFALLERVLGQPGTPPGRLSWGPLENRAALSCLLELAGHALDDPARGVASEAFISRAERYLELNPTDNHYLREPLARGYLSCDRIADAVALTARYPDDLCGSTLNRILALYRAGDEHGARKLLRKAARHHEVAIEMLLAEKVREPKPDSEFGVTMGGKYEAWLYRSAARELWARDDALVWLGRAFKAAKR
;
A
#
# COMPACT_ATOMS: atom_id res chain seq x y z
N MET A 1 1.76 9.90 -20.48
CA MET A 1 2.34 11.24 -20.24
C MET A 1 2.06 12.15 -21.42
N GLY A 2 1.28 13.22 -21.19
CA GLY A 2 0.89 14.19 -22.22
C GLY A 2 2.02 15.13 -22.63
N ALA A 3 1.88 15.82 -23.76
CA ALA A 3 2.90 16.74 -24.28
C ALA A 3 3.14 17.95 -23.35
N ALA A 4 2.11 18.41 -22.63
CA ALA A 4 2.21 19.51 -21.68
C ALA A 4 3.08 19.16 -20.46
N ASP A 5 2.94 17.94 -19.92
CA ASP A 5 3.74 17.48 -18.77
C ASP A 5 5.23 17.34 -19.14
N ARG A 6 5.53 16.89 -20.38
CA ARG A 6 6.92 16.73 -20.86
C ARG A 6 7.66 18.05 -20.97
N GLY A 7 6.98 19.10 -21.44
CA GLY A 7 7.56 20.44 -21.51
C GLY A 7 7.76 21.10 -20.15
N ARG A 8 6.94 20.73 -19.16
CA ARG A 8 7.01 21.26 -17.79
C ARG A 8 8.04 20.54 -16.93
N PHE A 9 8.19 19.22 -17.09
CA PHE A 9 9.06 18.38 -16.26
C PHE A 9 10.05 17.58 -17.13
N PRO A 10 11.14 18.18 -17.63
CA PRO A 10 12.08 17.50 -18.53
C PRO A 10 12.75 16.26 -17.92
N GLY A 11 12.83 16.18 -16.58
CA GLY A 11 13.31 14.99 -15.87
C GLY A 11 12.45 13.74 -16.09
N LEU A 12 11.17 13.90 -16.40
CA LEU A 12 10.28 12.75 -16.65
C LEU A 12 10.55 12.07 -17.99
N GLU A 13 10.84 12.85 -19.03
CA GLU A 13 11.25 12.28 -20.32
C GLU A 13 12.58 11.56 -20.17
N ARG A 14 13.55 12.19 -19.49
CA ARG A 14 14.84 11.55 -19.22
C ARG A 14 14.70 10.27 -18.39
N LEU A 15 13.88 10.28 -17.35
CA LEU A 15 13.60 9.07 -16.56
C LEU A 15 12.94 7.98 -17.40
N SER A 16 11.99 8.34 -18.27
CA SER A 16 11.35 7.40 -19.20
C SER A 16 12.37 6.74 -20.14
N GLU A 17 13.31 7.52 -20.70
CA GLU A 17 14.40 7.00 -21.53
C GLU A 17 15.32 6.05 -20.76
N LEU A 18 15.73 6.47 -19.56
CA LEU A 18 16.61 5.67 -18.72
C LEU A 18 15.94 4.37 -18.27
N LEU A 19 14.64 4.39 -18.00
CA LEU A 19 13.86 3.21 -17.66
C LEU A 19 13.75 2.25 -18.85
N ALA A 20 13.50 2.77 -20.05
CA ALA A 20 13.48 1.96 -21.27
C ALA A 20 14.85 1.33 -21.58
N ALA A 21 15.94 2.00 -21.19
CA ALA A 21 17.31 1.53 -21.32
C ALA A 21 17.84 0.80 -20.06
N ALA A 22 16.98 0.53 -19.06
CA ALA A 22 17.43 -0.08 -17.81
C ALA A 22 18.04 -1.47 -18.06
N PRO A 23 19.15 -1.81 -17.39
CA PRO A 23 19.79 -3.11 -17.57
C PRO A 23 18.85 -4.26 -17.17
N PRO A 24 19.09 -5.49 -17.65
CA PRO A 24 18.38 -6.66 -17.14
C PRO A 24 18.48 -6.76 -15.61
N LEU A 25 17.47 -7.34 -14.97
CA LEU A 25 17.48 -7.53 -13.52
C LEU A 25 18.65 -8.44 -13.11
N ALA A 26 19.47 -7.94 -12.19
CA ALA A 26 20.59 -8.64 -11.59
C ALA A 26 20.47 -8.55 -10.07
N VAL A 27 20.74 -9.66 -9.38
CA VAL A 27 20.61 -9.70 -7.92
C VAL A 27 21.90 -9.19 -7.28
N HIS A 28 21.75 -8.12 -6.50
CA HIS A 28 22.80 -7.49 -5.71
C HIS A 28 22.42 -7.42 -4.23
N TYR A 29 21.56 -8.35 -3.79
CA TYR A 29 21.14 -8.51 -2.41
C TYR A 29 21.43 -9.94 -1.97
N THR A 30 21.84 -10.11 -0.72
CA THR A 30 21.76 -11.38 0.01
C THR A 30 20.55 -11.35 0.93
N VAL A 31 20.05 -12.53 1.31
CA VAL A 31 18.95 -12.64 2.27
C VAL A 31 19.46 -13.36 3.49
N ASP A 32 19.71 -12.61 4.55
CA ASP A 32 20.03 -13.17 5.85
C ASP A 32 18.74 -13.50 6.59
N ALA A 33 18.78 -14.51 7.46
CA ALA A 33 17.67 -14.83 8.34
C ALA A 33 18.15 -14.99 9.78
N THR A 34 17.35 -14.45 10.69
CA THR A 34 17.51 -14.67 12.14
C THR A 34 16.86 -15.99 12.55
N ASP A 35 17.17 -16.46 13.77
CA ASP A 35 16.62 -17.71 14.33
C ASP A 35 15.09 -17.71 14.45
N ASP A 36 14.46 -16.55 14.58
CA ASP A 36 13.01 -16.39 14.63
C ASP A 36 12.36 -16.29 13.23
N GLY A 37 13.14 -16.48 12.16
CA GLY A 37 12.65 -16.51 10.78
C GLY A 37 12.36 -15.12 10.19
N GLU A 38 12.89 -14.05 10.77
CA GLU A 38 12.93 -12.72 10.16
C GLU A 38 14.00 -12.71 9.08
N ARG A 39 13.64 -12.25 7.88
CA ARG A 39 14.57 -12.08 6.75
C ARG A 39 14.98 -10.62 6.64
N MET A 40 16.22 -10.40 6.20
CA MET A 40 16.76 -9.07 5.96
C MET A 40 17.41 -9.02 4.57
N LEU A 41 17.04 -8.02 3.78
CA LEU A 41 17.65 -7.77 2.46
C LEU A 41 18.97 -7.03 2.64
N GLU A 42 20.09 -7.68 2.35
CA GLU A 42 21.41 -7.07 2.54
C GLU A 42 22.03 -6.71 1.18
N PRO A 43 22.11 -5.42 0.81
CA PRO A 43 22.75 -5.02 -0.45
C PRO A 43 24.23 -5.41 -0.44
N ASP A 44 24.79 -5.83 -1.58
CA ASP A 44 26.21 -6.11 -1.67
C ASP A 44 27.07 -4.84 -1.51
N ALA A 45 28.40 -4.99 -1.42
CA ALA A 45 29.29 -3.85 -1.21
C ALA A 45 29.23 -2.80 -2.33
N ALA A 46 29.01 -3.22 -3.58
CA ALA A 46 28.93 -2.31 -4.71
C ALA A 46 27.60 -1.53 -4.71
N LEU A 47 26.50 -2.20 -4.35
CA LEU A 47 25.18 -1.59 -4.24
C LEU A 47 25.12 -0.63 -3.04
N ARG A 48 25.66 -1.01 -1.88
CA ARG A 48 25.80 -0.09 -0.72
C ARG A 48 26.57 1.18 -1.05
N ALA A 49 27.69 1.04 -1.77
CA ALA A 49 28.48 2.20 -2.20
C ALA A 49 27.73 3.07 -3.24
N PHE A 50 26.82 2.49 -4.03
CA PHE A 50 25.91 3.25 -4.87
C PHE A 50 24.86 3.99 -4.04
N GLU A 51 24.18 3.29 -3.13
CA GLU A 51 23.10 3.84 -2.29
C GLU A 51 23.62 5.01 -1.44
N ALA A 52 24.82 4.91 -0.87
CA ALA A 52 25.45 6.03 -0.16
C ALA A 52 25.63 7.26 -1.05
N ALA A 53 26.13 7.09 -2.28
CA ALA A 53 26.29 8.18 -3.23
C ALA A 53 24.94 8.74 -3.71
N TRP A 54 23.93 7.88 -3.84
CA TRP A 54 22.56 8.29 -4.18
C TRP A 54 21.95 9.16 -3.09
N HIS A 55 22.07 8.76 -1.81
CA HIS A 55 21.57 9.55 -0.69
C HIS A 55 22.27 10.90 -0.58
N GLU A 56 23.57 10.98 -0.84
CA GLU A 56 24.30 12.25 -0.86
C GLU A 56 23.74 13.21 -1.92
N VAL A 57 23.52 12.71 -3.14
CA VAL A 57 22.92 13.50 -4.23
C VAL A 57 21.51 13.95 -3.86
N PHE A 58 20.67 13.04 -3.36
CA PHE A 58 19.28 13.34 -3.02
C PHE A 58 19.17 14.33 -1.85
N ALA A 59 20.01 14.19 -0.81
CA ALA A 59 20.05 15.12 0.32
C ALA A 59 20.45 16.53 -0.12
N GLN A 60 21.39 16.66 -1.06
CA GLN A 60 21.78 17.94 -1.64
C GLN A 60 20.63 18.58 -2.44
N SER A 61 19.89 17.78 -3.22
CA SER A 61 18.70 18.24 -3.95
C SER A 61 17.61 18.78 -3.01
N VAL A 62 17.36 18.08 -1.89
CA VAL A 62 16.38 18.52 -0.88
C VAL A 62 16.83 19.82 -0.19
N SER A 63 18.12 19.96 0.12
CA SER A 63 18.66 21.19 0.74
C SER A 63 18.54 22.39 -0.20
N ARG A 64 18.89 22.24 -1.48
CA ARG A 64 18.74 23.31 -2.49
C ARG A 64 17.29 23.77 -2.62
N ALA A 65 16.35 22.81 -2.65
CA ALA A 65 14.91 23.11 -2.71
C ALA A 65 14.37 23.78 -1.44
N ALA A 66 15.07 23.67 -0.30
CA ALA A 66 14.72 24.38 0.92
C ALA A 66 15.24 25.83 0.92
N ASP A 67 16.43 26.06 0.37
CA ASP A 67 17.07 27.39 0.30
C ASP A 67 16.38 28.35 -0.68
N VAL A 68 15.66 27.85 -1.68
CA VAL A 68 14.91 28.66 -2.66
C VAL A 68 13.51 29.09 -2.16
N ARG A 69 13.09 28.66 -0.96
CA ARG A 69 11.78 29.02 -0.40
C ARG A 69 11.75 30.46 0.12
N SER A 70 11.61 31.42 -0.79
CA SER A 70 11.08 32.75 -0.50
C SER A 70 9.57 32.66 -0.26
N TRP A 71 9.07 33.35 0.77
CA TRP A 71 7.69 33.22 1.26
C TRP A 71 6.58 33.74 0.32
N ASP A 72 6.92 34.25 -0.87
CA ASP A 72 5.98 34.88 -1.81
C ASP A 72 5.80 34.16 -3.17
N ASP A 73 6.54 33.08 -3.47
CA ASP A 73 6.35 32.34 -4.73
C ASP A 73 5.45 31.11 -4.55
N GLU A 74 4.17 31.26 -4.93
CA GLU A 74 3.28 30.14 -5.23
C GLU A 74 3.88 29.31 -6.38
N LEU A 75 4.30 28.08 -6.07
CA LEU A 75 5.07 27.11 -6.87
C LEU A 75 6.58 27.16 -6.60
N GLY A 76 6.98 26.73 -5.41
CA GLY A 76 8.39 26.51 -5.06
C GLY A 76 9.10 25.61 -6.07
N GLU A 77 10.39 25.87 -6.31
CA GLU A 77 11.23 25.08 -7.20
C GLU A 77 11.22 23.59 -6.80
N GLU A 78 11.03 22.76 -7.82
CA GLU A 78 10.87 21.31 -7.74
C GLU A 78 12.10 20.66 -7.09
N PRO A 79 11.97 19.49 -6.42
CA PRO A 79 13.13 18.70 -6.06
C PRO A 79 13.90 18.34 -7.33
N ASP A 80 15.05 18.98 -7.55
CA ASP A 80 15.90 18.70 -8.71
C ASP A 80 16.52 17.31 -8.58
N PHE A 81 15.86 16.30 -9.17
CA PHE A 81 16.39 14.94 -9.25
C PHE A 81 17.27 14.71 -10.49
N GLN A 82 17.63 15.75 -11.25
CA GLN A 82 18.49 15.64 -12.43
C GLN A 82 19.87 15.09 -12.08
N ASP A 83 20.45 15.52 -10.96
CA ASP A 83 21.73 14.99 -10.46
C ASP A 83 21.61 13.49 -10.17
N GLY A 84 20.45 13.06 -9.64
CA GLY A 84 20.12 11.65 -9.43
C GLY A 84 20.02 10.88 -10.76
N LEU A 85 19.29 11.41 -11.75
CA LEU A 85 19.20 10.81 -13.08
C LEU A 85 20.56 10.74 -13.79
N ALA A 86 21.41 11.76 -13.64
CA ALA A 86 22.76 11.78 -14.17
C ALA A 86 23.63 10.71 -13.50
N LEU A 87 23.52 10.53 -12.17
CA LEU A 87 24.18 9.45 -11.46
C LEU A 87 23.71 8.08 -11.96
N LEU A 88 22.39 7.88 -12.08
CA LEU A 88 21.78 6.63 -12.55
C LEU A 88 22.19 6.30 -14.00
N ALA A 89 22.27 7.31 -14.87
CA ALA A 89 22.72 7.15 -16.25
C ALA A 89 24.18 6.70 -16.34
N ARG A 90 25.07 7.24 -15.48
CA ARG A 90 26.49 6.85 -15.43
C ARG A 90 26.72 5.50 -14.76
N ARG A 91 25.86 5.14 -13.81
CA ARG A 91 25.98 3.93 -12.99
C ARG A 91 24.65 3.17 -13.00
N PRO A 92 24.43 2.29 -13.99
CA PRO A 92 23.18 1.54 -14.15
C PRO A 92 22.87 0.59 -12.98
N LEU A 93 23.83 0.35 -12.09
CA LEU A 93 23.66 -0.45 -10.87
C LEU A 93 22.49 0.04 -10.01
N GLY A 94 22.17 1.34 -10.01
CA GLY A 94 21.03 1.89 -9.27
C GLY A 94 19.67 1.28 -9.67
N TRP A 95 19.54 0.75 -10.89
CA TRP A 95 18.34 0.02 -11.32
C TRP A 95 18.12 -1.34 -10.63
N GLN A 96 19.07 -1.73 -9.77
CA GLN A 96 19.02 -2.95 -8.95
C GLN A 96 18.90 -2.61 -7.45
N SER A 97 18.60 -1.35 -7.07
CA SER A 97 18.42 -0.94 -5.68
C SER A 97 16.97 -0.60 -5.38
N PHE A 98 16.39 -1.20 -4.33
CA PHE A 98 15.04 -0.86 -3.88
C PHE A 98 14.95 0.59 -3.40
N GLU A 99 15.97 1.10 -2.71
CA GLU A 99 16.02 2.50 -2.24
C GLU A 99 15.93 3.49 -3.40
N VAL A 100 16.66 3.21 -4.48
CA VAL A 100 16.67 4.06 -5.68
C VAL A 100 15.32 3.99 -6.39
N LEU A 101 14.77 2.78 -6.60
CA LEU A 101 13.49 2.60 -7.27
C LEU A 101 12.34 3.26 -6.48
N HIS A 102 12.29 3.06 -5.16
CA HIS A 102 11.34 3.71 -4.27
C HIS A 102 11.50 5.24 -4.29
N GLY A 103 12.72 5.75 -4.20
CA GLY A 103 13.00 7.18 -4.27
C GLY A 103 12.56 7.82 -5.59
N LEU A 104 12.74 7.13 -6.72
CA LEU A 104 12.26 7.58 -8.03
C LEU A 104 10.72 7.62 -8.08
N VAL A 105 10.04 6.63 -7.52
CA VAL A 105 8.57 6.62 -7.43
C VAL A 105 8.08 7.76 -6.56
N ALA A 106 8.68 7.95 -5.38
CA ALA A 106 8.35 9.07 -4.49
C ALA A 106 8.53 10.43 -5.19
N ALA A 107 9.62 10.60 -5.94
CA ALA A 107 9.86 11.81 -6.73
C ALA A 107 8.77 12.02 -7.78
N VAL A 108 8.44 11.01 -8.60
CA VAL A 108 7.37 11.08 -9.60
C VAL A 108 6.00 11.36 -8.98
N SER A 109 5.67 10.70 -7.88
CA SER A 109 4.38 10.84 -7.18
C SER A 109 4.22 12.19 -6.49
N SER A 110 5.32 12.89 -6.20
CA SER A 110 5.29 14.23 -5.61
C SER A 110 4.95 15.34 -6.62
N LEU A 111 5.03 15.03 -7.92
CA LEU A 111 4.76 16.02 -8.97
C LEU A 111 3.24 16.20 -9.19
N PRO A 112 2.75 17.43 -9.41
CA PRO A 112 1.35 17.72 -9.67
C PRO A 112 0.98 17.36 -11.13
N LEU A 113 1.12 16.09 -11.48
CA LEU A 113 0.84 15.57 -12.81
C LEU A 113 -0.65 15.32 -12.97
N LEU A 114 -1.22 15.81 -14.08
CA LEU A 114 -2.65 15.67 -14.35
C LEU A 114 -3.04 14.20 -14.59
N ASP A 115 -2.23 13.45 -15.36
CA ASP A 115 -2.53 12.05 -15.72
C ASP A 115 -1.28 11.15 -15.88
N GLY A 116 -0.08 11.66 -15.54
CA GLY A 116 1.21 11.08 -15.96
C GLY A 116 1.95 10.23 -14.94
N GLY A 117 1.73 10.45 -13.64
CA GLY A 117 2.55 9.86 -12.57
C GLY A 117 2.52 8.33 -12.56
N ALA A 118 1.32 7.74 -12.68
CA ALA A 118 1.17 6.28 -12.74
C ALA A 118 1.86 5.65 -13.96
N ALA A 119 1.94 6.35 -15.10
CA ALA A 119 2.56 5.82 -16.32
C ALA A 119 4.08 5.61 -16.19
N LEU A 120 4.73 6.29 -15.24
CA LEU A 120 6.14 6.09 -14.91
C LEU A 120 6.33 5.30 -13.61
N ALA A 121 5.51 5.58 -12.59
CA ALA A 121 5.59 4.90 -11.30
C ALA A 121 5.34 3.39 -11.45
N VAL A 122 4.27 2.97 -12.14
CA VAL A 122 3.90 1.55 -12.24
C VAL A 122 5.01 0.71 -12.88
N PRO A 123 5.61 1.07 -14.03
CA PRO A 123 6.73 0.31 -14.58
C PRO A 123 7.97 0.23 -13.67
N ILE A 124 8.27 1.27 -12.88
CA ILE A 124 9.37 1.26 -11.90
C ILE A 124 9.03 0.30 -10.75
N LEU A 125 7.79 0.35 -10.25
CA LEU A 125 7.29 -0.51 -9.19
C LEU A 125 7.22 -1.99 -9.61
N GLU A 126 6.79 -2.29 -10.84
CA GLU A 126 6.81 -3.64 -11.42
C GLU A 126 8.24 -4.18 -11.50
N ARG A 127 9.20 -3.33 -11.88
CA ARG A 127 10.61 -3.69 -11.87
C ARG A 127 11.09 -4.01 -10.45
N ALA A 128 10.73 -3.19 -9.46
CA ALA A 128 11.06 -3.45 -8.06
C ALA A 128 10.45 -4.78 -7.58
N PHE A 129 9.18 -5.04 -7.88
CA PHE A 129 8.53 -6.30 -7.53
C PHE A 129 9.22 -7.51 -8.19
N ALA A 130 9.54 -7.43 -9.48
CA ALA A 130 10.27 -8.48 -10.18
C ALA A 130 11.69 -8.68 -9.62
N LEU A 131 12.36 -7.63 -9.16
CA LEU A 131 13.63 -7.72 -8.46
C LEU A 131 13.47 -8.46 -7.12
N LEU A 132 12.46 -8.10 -6.32
CA LEU A 132 12.16 -8.75 -5.05
C LEU A 132 11.92 -10.25 -5.21
N GLU A 133 11.10 -10.65 -6.19
CA GLU A 133 10.86 -12.06 -6.47
C GLU A 133 12.12 -12.80 -6.91
N ARG A 134 13.03 -12.14 -7.65
CA ARG A 134 14.34 -12.73 -8.01
C ARG A 134 15.26 -12.89 -6.81
N VAL A 135 15.32 -11.90 -5.91
CA VAL A 135 16.13 -11.96 -4.68
C VAL A 135 15.62 -13.09 -3.78
N LEU A 136 14.31 -13.14 -3.55
CA LEU A 136 13.69 -14.15 -2.70
C LEU A 136 13.71 -15.56 -3.33
N GLY A 137 13.78 -15.65 -4.66
CA GLY A 137 13.86 -16.90 -5.41
C GLY A 137 15.26 -17.47 -5.60
N GLN A 138 16.32 -16.84 -5.05
CA GLN A 138 17.67 -17.37 -5.18
C GLN A 138 17.82 -18.74 -4.47
N PRO A 139 18.60 -19.67 -5.05
CA PRO A 139 18.92 -20.92 -4.37
C PRO A 139 19.61 -20.67 -3.03
N GLY A 140 19.09 -21.30 -1.98
CA GLY A 140 19.62 -21.14 -0.62
C GLY A 140 19.01 -19.99 0.18
N THR A 141 18.11 -19.19 -0.40
CA THR A 141 17.36 -18.19 0.35
C THR A 141 16.53 -18.89 1.44
N PRO A 142 16.70 -18.52 2.74
CA PRO A 142 15.95 -19.13 3.81
C PRO A 142 14.44 -18.83 3.71
N PRO A 143 13.55 -19.71 4.19
CA PRO A 143 12.15 -19.37 4.39
C PRO A 143 12.03 -18.38 5.55
N GLY A 144 10.94 -17.60 5.59
CA GLY A 144 10.72 -16.65 6.68
C GLY A 144 9.76 -15.54 6.31
N ARG A 145 9.74 -14.48 7.10
CA ARG A 145 8.99 -13.24 6.85
C ARG A 145 9.94 -12.10 6.51
N LEU A 146 9.46 -11.12 5.78
CA LEU A 146 10.11 -9.85 5.49
C LEU A 146 9.29 -8.76 6.18
N SER A 147 9.55 -8.52 7.45
CA SER A 147 8.80 -7.56 8.26
C SER A 147 9.28 -6.13 8.00
N TRP A 148 8.45 -5.17 8.36
CA TRP A 148 8.72 -3.73 8.23
C TRP A 148 9.79 -3.19 9.22
N GLY A 149 10.05 -3.93 10.30
CA GLY A 149 10.96 -3.50 11.37
C GLY A 149 12.37 -3.16 10.85
N PRO A 150 13.08 -4.12 10.24
CA PRO A 150 14.38 -3.89 9.59
C PRO A 150 14.29 -2.79 8.53
N LEU A 151 15.25 -1.86 8.54
CA LEU A 151 15.25 -0.71 7.63
C LEU A 151 15.45 -1.14 6.19
N GLU A 152 16.29 -2.15 6.01
CA GLU A 152 16.73 -2.71 4.74
C GLU A 152 15.57 -3.33 3.95
N ASN A 153 14.51 -3.74 4.64
CA ASN A 153 13.31 -4.31 4.03
C ASN A 153 12.34 -3.23 3.52
N ARG A 154 12.43 -2.00 4.04
CA ARG A 154 11.36 -1.01 3.91
C ARG A 154 11.14 -0.57 2.48
N ALA A 155 12.19 -0.21 1.74
CA ALA A 155 12.02 0.24 0.36
C ALA A 155 11.39 -0.83 -0.54
N ALA A 156 11.75 -2.11 -0.36
CA ALA A 156 11.15 -3.21 -1.11
C ALA A 156 9.66 -3.40 -0.76
N LEU A 157 9.32 -3.37 0.53
CA LEU A 157 7.94 -3.48 1.01
C LEU A 157 7.08 -2.28 0.61
N SER A 158 7.63 -1.06 0.65
CA SER A 158 6.96 0.15 0.17
C SER A 158 6.64 0.06 -1.32
N CYS A 159 7.62 -0.37 -2.14
CA CYS A 159 7.36 -0.58 -3.57
C CYS A 159 6.24 -1.59 -3.81
N LEU A 160 6.21 -2.72 -3.10
CA LEU A 160 5.14 -3.69 -3.26
C LEU A 160 3.77 -3.13 -2.82
N LEU A 161 3.74 -2.39 -1.71
CA LEU A 161 2.52 -1.72 -1.23
C LEU A 161 1.98 -0.71 -2.23
N GLU A 162 2.83 0.17 -2.75
CA GLU A 162 2.47 1.18 -3.75
C GLU A 162 2.01 0.52 -5.06
N LEU A 163 2.68 -0.56 -5.48
CA LEU A 163 2.28 -1.32 -6.66
C LEU A 163 0.89 -1.96 -6.50
N ALA A 164 0.57 -2.45 -5.30
CA ALA A 164 -0.76 -2.95 -4.99
C ALA A 164 -1.79 -1.81 -5.04
N GLY A 165 -1.48 -0.65 -4.45
CA GLY A 165 -2.34 0.52 -4.44
C GLY A 165 -2.71 1.03 -5.84
N HIS A 166 -1.75 1.05 -6.77
CA HIS A 166 -2.00 1.42 -8.17
C HIS A 166 -2.92 0.46 -8.94
N ALA A 167 -3.14 -0.74 -8.41
CA ALA A 167 -4.00 -1.75 -9.01
C ALA A 167 -5.27 -2.01 -8.18
N LEU A 168 -5.63 -1.13 -7.24
CA LEU A 168 -6.69 -1.41 -6.26
C LEU A 168 -8.00 -1.91 -6.92
N ASP A 169 -8.50 -1.16 -7.91
CA ASP A 169 -9.78 -1.43 -8.55
C ASP A 169 -9.64 -1.86 -10.02
N ASP A 170 -10.55 -2.71 -10.48
CA ASP A 170 -10.84 -2.96 -11.89
C ASP A 170 -11.93 -1.97 -12.34
N PRO A 171 -11.59 -0.95 -13.14
CA PRO A 171 -12.54 0.10 -13.53
C PRO A 171 -13.72 -0.43 -14.36
N ALA A 172 -13.55 -1.54 -15.07
CA ALA A 172 -14.61 -2.12 -15.91
C ALA A 172 -15.65 -2.86 -15.06
N ARG A 173 -15.23 -3.39 -13.91
CA ARG A 173 -16.07 -4.23 -13.04
C ARG A 173 -16.51 -3.52 -11.76
N GLY A 174 -15.86 -2.44 -11.35
CA GLY A 174 -16.14 -1.73 -10.10
C GLY A 174 -15.89 -2.60 -8.86
N VAL A 175 -14.91 -3.50 -8.94
CA VAL A 175 -14.47 -4.40 -7.86
C VAL A 175 -12.96 -4.37 -7.77
N ALA A 176 -12.37 -4.97 -6.73
CA ALA A 176 -10.93 -5.05 -6.63
C ALA A 176 -10.32 -5.83 -7.81
N SER A 177 -9.17 -5.38 -8.31
CA SER A 177 -8.50 -6.10 -9.40
C SER A 177 -7.79 -7.37 -8.89
N GLU A 178 -7.64 -8.37 -9.75
CA GLU A 178 -6.84 -9.57 -9.43
C GLU A 178 -5.36 -9.22 -9.17
N ALA A 179 -4.85 -8.16 -9.81
CA ALA A 179 -3.48 -7.69 -9.58
C ALA A 179 -3.32 -7.13 -8.16
N PHE A 180 -4.28 -6.35 -7.67
CA PHE A 180 -4.28 -5.92 -6.26
C PHE A 180 -4.35 -7.11 -5.32
N ILE A 181 -5.28 -8.04 -5.55
CA ILE A 181 -5.46 -9.20 -4.67
C ILE A 181 -4.17 -10.02 -4.58
N SER A 182 -3.57 -10.37 -5.72
CA SER A 182 -2.33 -11.16 -5.76
C SER A 182 -1.16 -10.44 -5.09
N ARG A 183 -1.02 -9.12 -5.27
CA ARG A 183 0.05 -8.33 -4.66
C ARG A 183 -0.14 -8.14 -3.16
N ALA A 184 -1.38 -7.94 -2.72
CA ALA A 184 -1.70 -7.82 -1.31
C ALA A 184 -1.55 -9.15 -0.57
N GLU A 185 -1.94 -10.27 -1.19
CA GLU A 185 -1.64 -11.62 -0.70
C GLU A 185 -0.12 -11.78 -0.53
N ARG A 186 0.65 -11.47 -1.58
CA ARG A 186 2.10 -11.55 -1.54
C ARG A 186 2.72 -10.66 -0.46
N TYR A 187 2.22 -9.44 -0.31
CA TYR A 187 2.67 -8.52 0.73
C TYR A 187 2.42 -9.10 2.12
N LEU A 188 1.27 -9.72 2.38
CA LEU A 188 0.93 -10.29 3.69
C LEU A 188 1.63 -11.63 3.98
N GLU A 189 1.97 -12.39 2.94
CA GLU A 189 2.86 -13.56 3.08
C GLU A 189 4.25 -13.12 3.57
N LEU A 190 4.76 -12.01 3.04
CA LEU A 190 6.05 -11.45 3.42
C LEU A 190 5.98 -10.73 4.77
N ASN A 191 5.01 -9.84 4.96
CA ASN A 191 4.87 -9.01 6.16
C ASN A 191 3.54 -9.30 6.88
N PRO A 192 3.44 -10.43 7.62
CA PRO A 192 2.18 -10.87 8.24
C PRO A 192 1.73 -9.97 9.40
N THR A 193 2.60 -9.11 9.95
CA THR A 193 2.23 -8.10 10.94
C THR A 193 1.42 -6.95 10.34
N ASP A 194 1.52 -6.77 9.02
CA ASP A 194 0.72 -5.83 8.25
C ASP A 194 0.77 -4.40 8.80
N ASN A 195 1.98 -3.84 8.84
CA ASN A 195 2.21 -2.49 9.35
C ASN A 195 1.51 -1.38 8.56
N HIS A 196 0.95 -1.70 7.39
CA HIS A 196 0.28 -0.77 6.48
C HIS A 196 -1.21 -1.06 6.29
N TYR A 197 -1.79 -1.90 7.15
CA TYR A 197 -3.23 -2.15 7.20
C TYR A 197 -3.84 -2.68 5.89
N LEU A 198 -3.11 -3.51 5.16
CA LEU A 198 -3.52 -4.10 3.88
C LEU A 198 -4.49 -5.28 4.04
N ARG A 199 -4.58 -5.89 5.23
CA ARG A 199 -5.55 -6.96 5.54
C ARG A 199 -6.99 -6.49 5.35
N GLU A 200 -7.31 -5.29 5.79
CA GLU A 200 -8.65 -4.72 5.67
C GLU A 200 -9.08 -4.52 4.20
N PRO A 201 -8.33 -3.80 3.35
CA PRO A 201 -8.67 -3.65 1.93
C PRO A 201 -8.60 -4.98 1.17
N LEU A 202 -7.70 -5.91 1.51
CA LEU A 202 -7.71 -7.24 0.89
C LEU A 202 -8.98 -8.03 1.23
N ALA A 203 -9.42 -8.02 2.49
CA ALA A 203 -10.69 -8.64 2.87
C ALA A 203 -11.89 -8.02 2.13
N ARG A 204 -11.89 -6.70 1.93
CA ARG A 204 -12.89 -6.04 1.06
C ARG A 204 -12.76 -6.47 -0.40
N GLY A 205 -11.55 -6.59 -0.92
CA GLY A 205 -11.29 -7.04 -2.28
C GLY A 205 -11.89 -8.41 -2.54
N TYR A 206 -11.65 -9.38 -1.65
CA TYR A 206 -12.29 -10.69 -1.70
C TYR A 206 -13.82 -10.61 -1.67
N LEU A 207 -14.40 -9.81 -0.76
CA LEU A 207 -15.85 -9.61 -0.67
C LEU A 207 -16.44 -8.93 -1.91
N SER A 208 -15.70 -8.07 -2.58
CA SER A 208 -16.13 -7.39 -3.81
C SER A 208 -16.20 -8.35 -4.99
N CYS A 209 -15.29 -9.32 -5.03
CA CYS A 209 -15.16 -10.36 -6.05
C CYS A 209 -15.88 -11.67 -5.71
N ASP A 210 -16.75 -11.67 -4.69
CA ASP A 210 -17.45 -12.86 -4.17
C ASP A 210 -16.55 -14.04 -3.78
N ARG A 211 -15.28 -13.77 -3.45
CA ARG A 211 -14.32 -14.73 -2.86
C ARG A 211 -14.56 -14.87 -1.34
N ILE A 212 -15.79 -15.24 -0.96
CA ILE A 212 -16.25 -15.22 0.44
C ILE A 212 -15.40 -16.11 1.35
N ALA A 213 -15.00 -17.30 0.87
CA ALA A 213 -14.16 -18.22 1.62
C ALA A 213 -12.78 -17.62 1.96
N ASP A 214 -12.18 -16.87 1.03
CA ASP A 214 -10.89 -16.21 1.24
C ASP A 214 -10.99 -15.07 2.24
N ALA A 215 -12.07 -14.29 2.21
CA ALA A 215 -12.35 -13.28 3.22
C ALA A 215 -12.50 -13.88 4.63
N VAL A 216 -13.22 -15.01 4.75
CA VAL A 216 -13.34 -15.75 6.01
C VAL A 216 -11.96 -16.27 6.46
N ALA A 217 -11.20 -16.88 5.57
CA ALA A 217 -9.89 -17.44 5.89
C ALA A 217 -8.85 -16.37 6.29
N LEU A 218 -8.81 -15.24 5.60
CA LEU A 218 -7.95 -14.11 5.95
C LEU A 218 -8.30 -13.56 7.33
N THR A 219 -9.56 -13.20 7.55
CA THR A 219 -9.98 -12.57 8.82
C THR A 219 -9.99 -13.53 10.01
N ALA A 220 -10.06 -14.85 9.77
CA ALA A 220 -9.92 -15.86 10.82
C ALA A 220 -8.49 -15.92 11.40
N ARG A 221 -7.46 -15.63 10.59
CA ARG A 221 -6.05 -15.60 11.02
C ARG A 221 -5.76 -14.48 12.02
N TYR A 222 -6.58 -13.43 12.03
CA TYR A 222 -6.41 -12.24 12.86
C TYR A 222 -7.70 -11.91 13.62
N PRO A 223 -8.04 -12.68 14.68
CA PRO A 223 -9.33 -12.57 15.36
C PRO A 223 -9.53 -11.28 16.16
N ASP A 224 -8.44 -10.63 16.58
CA ASP A 224 -8.44 -9.43 17.42
C ASP A 224 -7.97 -8.19 16.62
N ASP A 225 -8.26 -8.17 15.32
CA ASP A 225 -7.87 -7.10 14.41
C ASP A 225 -8.73 -5.83 14.57
N LEU A 226 -8.38 -4.77 13.83
CA LEU A 226 -9.05 -3.47 13.90
C LEU A 226 -10.51 -3.53 13.44
N CYS A 227 -11.21 -2.41 13.65
CA CYS A 227 -12.64 -2.26 13.42
C CYS A 227 -13.07 -2.74 12.03
N GLY A 228 -12.42 -2.26 10.96
CA GLY A 228 -12.84 -2.60 9.61
C GLY A 228 -12.58 -4.06 9.24
N SER A 229 -11.46 -4.66 9.65
CA SER A 229 -11.22 -6.10 9.52
C SER A 229 -12.27 -6.93 10.25
N THR A 230 -12.66 -6.52 11.47
CA THR A 230 -13.71 -7.18 12.25
C THR A 230 -15.07 -7.09 11.55
N LEU A 231 -15.44 -5.93 11.02
CA LEU A 231 -16.69 -5.75 10.29
C LEU A 231 -16.70 -6.54 8.97
N ASN A 232 -15.58 -6.57 8.23
CA ASN A 232 -15.44 -7.40 7.03
C ASN A 232 -15.63 -8.89 7.35
N ARG A 233 -15.10 -9.36 8.49
CA ARG A 233 -15.33 -10.75 8.95
C ARG A 233 -16.79 -11.04 9.22
N ILE A 234 -17.51 -10.12 9.86
CA ILE A 234 -18.95 -10.28 10.12
C ILE A 234 -19.71 -10.40 8.80
N LEU A 235 -19.41 -9.53 7.82
CA LEU A 235 -20.02 -9.60 6.48
C LEU A 235 -19.67 -10.90 5.76
N ALA A 236 -18.42 -11.35 5.83
CA ALA A 236 -17.96 -12.59 5.21
C ALA A 236 -18.68 -13.82 5.79
N LEU A 237 -18.80 -13.90 7.13
CA LEU A 237 -19.54 -14.99 7.80
C LEU A 237 -21.03 -14.98 7.43
N TYR A 238 -21.64 -13.79 7.35
CA TYR A 238 -23.04 -13.64 6.94
C TYR A 238 -23.24 -14.17 5.51
N ARG A 239 -22.43 -13.73 4.55
CA ARG A 239 -22.50 -14.17 3.15
C ARG A 239 -22.11 -15.64 2.95
N ALA A 240 -21.30 -16.20 3.85
CA ALA A 240 -21.01 -17.64 3.89
C ALA A 240 -22.18 -18.48 4.41
N GLY A 241 -23.26 -17.85 4.90
CA GLY A 241 -24.40 -18.52 5.52
C GLY A 241 -24.18 -18.89 6.99
N ASP A 242 -23.01 -18.59 7.58
CA ASP A 242 -22.76 -18.77 9.02
C ASP A 242 -23.31 -17.59 9.83
N GLU A 243 -24.63 -17.47 9.82
CA GLU A 243 -25.32 -16.40 10.54
C GLU A 243 -25.11 -16.50 12.05
N HIS A 244 -24.95 -17.72 12.58
CA HIS A 244 -24.67 -17.94 14.00
C HIS A 244 -23.31 -17.35 14.40
N GLY A 245 -22.27 -17.66 13.63
CA GLY A 245 -20.93 -17.10 13.79
C GLY A 245 -20.91 -15.58 13.64
N ALA A 246 -21.57 -15.06 12.60
CA ALA A 246 -21.67 -13.63 12.35
C ALA A 246 -22.34 -12.89 13.53
N ARG A 247 -23.45 -13.41 14.06
CA ARG A 247 -24.14 -12.85 15.23
C ARG A 247 -23.28 -12.93 16.50
N LYS A 248 -22.56 -14.04 16.70
CA LYS A 248 -21.66 -14.22 17.85
C LYS A 248 -20.53 -13.19 17.83
N LEU A 249 -19.92 -12.97 16.67
CA LEU A 249 -18.87 -11.97 16.49
C LEU A 249 -19.43 -10.55 16.66
N LEU A 250 -20.58 -10.25 16.04
CA LEU A 250 -21.24 -8.95 16.19
C LEU A 250 -21.55 -8.63 17.66
N ARG A 251 -22.00 -9.59 18.48
CA ARG A 251 -22.22 -9.36 19.91
C ARG A 251 -20.96 -8.94 20.67
N LYS A 252 -19.80 -9.49 20.31
CA LYS A 252 -18.51 -9.10 20.89
C LYS A 252 -18.09 -7.71 20.42
N ALA A 253 -18.21 -7.47 19.11
CA ALA A 253 -17.83 -6.22 18.46
C ALA A 253 -18.74 -5.03 18.83
N ALA A 254 -20.02 -5.28 19.12
CA ALA A 254 -21.06 -4.25 19.24
C ALA A 254 -20.72 -3.15 20.25
N ARG A 255 -19.98 -3.47 21.33
CA ARG A 255 -19.58 -2.49 22.34
C ARG A 255 -18.38 -1.64 21.90
N HIS A 256 -17.44 -2.23 21.16
CA HIS A 256 -16.17 -1.58 20.79
C HIS A 256 -16.25 -0.87 19.44
N HIS A 257 -17.20 -1.24 18.59
CA HIS A 257 -17.35 -0.74 17.22
C HIS A 257 -18.75 -0.14 16.97
N GLU A 258 -19.44 0.30 18.04
CA GLU A 258 -20.78 0.90 17.98
C GLU A 258 -20.84 2.05 16.97
N VAL A 259 -19.88 2.98 17.04
CA VAL A 259 -19.80 4.16 16.15
C VAL A 259 -19.75 3.74 14.68
N ALA A 260 -18.90 2.75 14.35
CA ALA A 260 -18.76 2.25 12.99
C ALA A 260 -20.02 1.54 12.48
N ILE A 261 -20.65 0.72 13.32
CA ILE A 261 -21.88 0.00 12.96
C ILE A 261 -23.04 0.99 12.74
N GLU A 262 -23.21 1.97 13.62
CA GLU A 262 -24.24 2.99 13.49
C GLU A 262 -24.02 3.85 12.24
N MET A 263 -22.78 4.23 11.97
CA MET A 263 -22.43 5.01 10.79
C MET A 263 -22.68 4.22 9.50
N LEU A 264 -22.36 2.93 9.48
CA LEU A 264 -22.66 2.05 8.36
C LEU A 264 -24.16 1.90 8.08
N LEU A 265 -24.97 1.78 9.15
CA LEU A 265 -26.43 1.69 9.06
C LEU A 265 -27.11 3.00 8.64
N ALA A 266 -26.46 4.15 8.86
CA ALA A 266 -27.00 5.44 8.48
C ALA A 266 -27.10 5.59 6.94
N GLU A 267 -28.26 6.05 6.49
CA GLU A 267 -28.56 6.28 5.08
C GLU A 267 -27.68 7.39 4.50
N LYS A 268 -27.58 8.53 5.20
CA LYS A 268 -26.76 9.69 4.82
C LYS A 268 -25.85 10.07 5.98
N VAL A 269 -24.56 10.22 5.68
CA VAL A 269 -23.53 10.62 6.65
C VAL A 269 -22.67 11.69 5.99
N ARG A 270 -22.41 12.79 6.71
CA ARG A 270 -21.43 13.80 6.30
C ARG A 270 -20.05 13.36 6.78
N GLU A 271 -19.03 13.58 5.95
CA GLU A 271 -17.63 13.39 6.35
C GLU A 271 -17.33 14.19 7.64
N PRO A 272 -16.94 13.51 8.73
CA PRO A 272 -16.50 14.19 9.94
C PRO A 272 -15.09 14.76 9.73
N LYS A 273 -14.73 15.76 10.54
CA LYS A 273 -13.32 16.18 10.62
C LYS A 273 -12.45 15.01 11.11
N PRO A 274 -11.16 14.99 10.75
CA PRO A 274 -10.20 14.08 11.37
C PRO A 274 -10.30 14.11 12.89
N ASP A 275 -10.18 12.94 13.53
CA ASP A 275 -10.37 12.78 14.98
C ASP A 275 -9.22 13.41 15.78
N SER A 276 -8.05 13.61 15.16
CA SER A 276 -6.87 14.26 15.74
C SER A 276 -6.00 14.95 14.68
N GLU A 277 -4.97 15.68 15.12
CA GLU A 277 -3.92 16.23 14.23
C GLU A 277 -3.20 15.12 13.45
N PHE A 278 -3.16 13.90 13.99
CA PHE A 278 -2.58 12.72 13.35
C PHE A 278 -3.59 11.96 12.46
N GLY A 279 -4.79 12.52 12.23
CA GLY A 279 -5.79 11.97 11.34
C GLY A 279 -6.81 11.08 12.05
N VAL A 280 -6.50 9.79 12.19
CA VAL A 280 -7.43 8.74 12.62
C VAL A 280 -7.21 8.37 14.08
N THR A 281 -8.28 8.33 14.87
CA THR A 281 -8.26 7.76 16.22
C THR A 281 -8.96 6.41 16.20
N MET A 282 -8.36 5.38 16.79
CA MET A 282 -8.98 4.05 16.90
C MET A 282 -10.33 4.12 17.63
N GLY A 283 -11.37 3.59 17.01
CA GLY A 283 -12.76 3.67 17.46
C GLY A 283 -13.44 5.03 17.21
N GLY A 284 -12.77 5.94 16.51
CA GLY A 284 -13.22 7.30 16.25
C GLY A 284 -14.27 7.43 15.15
N LYS A 285 -14.82 8.64 14.98
CA LYS A 285 -15.84 8.90 13.96
C LYS A 285 -15.22 8.97 12.57
N TYR A 286 -13.99 9.46 12.46
CA TYR A 286 -13.29 9.52 11.19
C TYR A 286 -12.91 8.13 10.69
N GLU A 287 -12.41 7.24 11.57
CA GLU A 287 -12.18 5.82 11.24
C GLU A 287 -13.47 5.15 10.73
N ALA A 288 -14.57 5.30 11.47
CA ALA A 288 -15.88 4.77 11.10
C ALA A 288 -16.35 5.28 9.73
N TRP A 289 -16.07 6.55 9.42
CA TRP A 289 -16.43 7.14 8.14
C TRP A 289 -15.58 6.58 7.00
N LEU A 290 -14.27 6.44 7.19
CA LEU A 290 -13.38 5.82 6.20
C LEU A 290 -13.83 4.39 5.88
N TYR A 291 -14.12 3.59 6.90
CA TYR A 291 -14.64 2.23 6.70
C TYR A 291 -15.97 2.24 5.93
N ARG A 292 -16.93 3.07 6.35
CA ARG A 292 -18.23 3.18 5.64
C ARG A 292 -18.03 3.57 4.18
N SER A 293 -17.22 4.58 3.90
CA SER A 293 -16.97 5.07 2.54
C SER A 293 -16.42 3.96 1.65
N ALA A 294 -15.54 3.11 2.18
CA ALA A 294 -14.94 2.01 1.42
C ALA A 294 -15.81 0.73 1.35
N ALA A 295 -16.64 0.45 2.36
CA ALA A 295 -17.29 -0.87 2.50
C ALA A 295 -18.81 -0.86 2.31
N ARG A 296 -19.47 0.30 2.35
CA ARG A 296 -20.94 0.36 2.45
C ARG A 296 -21.65 -0.30 1.27
N GLU A 297 -21.11 -0.18 0.06
CA GLU A 297 -21.69 -0.82 -1.12
C GLU A 297 -21.66 -2.35 -1.02
N LEU A 298 -20.62 -2.91 -0.40
CA LEU A 298 -20.56 -4.34 -0.10
C LEU A 298 -21.69 -4.71 0.87
N TRP A 299 -21.87 -3.96 1.95
CA TRP A 299 -22.96 -4.21 2.90
C TRP A 299 -24.36 -4.04 2.30
N ALA A 300 -24.52 -3.26 1.24
CA ALA A 300 -25.81 -3.08 0.57
C ALA A 300 -26.27 -4.32 -0.24
N ARG A 301 -25.37 -5.26 -0.53
CA ARG A 301 -25.71 -6.52 -1.20
C ARG A 301 -26.35 -7.52 -0.23
N ASP A 302 -27.13 -8.45 -0.76
CA ASP A 302 -27.68 -9.61 -0.04
C ASP A 302 -28.45 -9.29 1.24
N ASP A 303 -29.12 -8.14 1.30
CA ASP A 303 -29.82 -7.63 2.49
C ASP A 303 -28.92 -7.46 3.75
N ALA A 304 -27.59 -7.42 3.60
CA ALA A 304 -26.67 -7.46 4.74
C ALA A 304 -26.82 -6.25 5.67
N LEU A 305 -27.14 -5.06 5.16
CA LEU A 305 -27.48 -3.89 6.00
C LEU A 305 -28.77 -4.10 6.82
N VAL A 306 -29.80 -4.70 6.20
CA VAL A 306 -31.08 -4.99 6.88
C VAL A 306 -30.84 -6.01 7.99
N TRP A 307 -30.08 -7.06 7.70
CA TRP A 307 -29.66 -8.05 8.67
C TRP A 307 -28.85 -7.42 9.81
N LEU A 308 -27.82 -6.61 9.48
CA LEU A 308 -26.96 -5.95 10.45
C LEU A 308 -27.78 -5.10 11.42
N GLY A 309 -28.74 -4.31 10.92
CA GLY A 309 -29.59 -3.46 11.76
C GLY A 309 -30.44 -4.26 12.75
N ARG A 310 -30.98 -5.42 12.34
CA ARG A 310 -31.74 -6.32 13.22
C ARG A 310 -30.82 -7.01 14.25
N ALA A 311 -29.68 -7.53 13.78
CA ALA A 311 -28.73 -8.27 14.60
C ALA A 311 -28.06 -7.36 15.65
N PHE A 312 -27.73 -6.13 15.28
CA PHE A 312 -27.12 -5.15 16.18
C PHE A 312 -28.07 -4.70 17.29
N LYS A 313 -29.35 -4.44 16.96
CA LYS A 313 -30.38 -4.17 17.98
C LYS A 313 -30.54 -5.32 18.97
N ALA A 314 -30.46 -6.57 18.50
CA ALA A 314 -30.50 -7.74 19.37
C ALA A 314 -29.23 -7.89 20.22
N ALA A 315 -28.08 -7.46 19.73
CA ALA A 315 -26.80 -7.52 20.45
C ALA A 315 -26.68 -6.48 21.59
N LYS A 316 -27.43 -5.37 21.52
CA LYS A 316 -27.49 -4.35 22.57
C LYS A 316 -28.46 -4.68 23.71
N ARG A 317 -29.35 -5.67 23.54
CA ARG A 317 -30.28 -6.14 24.57
C ARG A 317 -29.59 -7.15 25.48
#